data_AF-A0AA86UGS8-F1
#
_entry.id   AF-A0AA86UGS8-F1
#
_cell.length_a   1.000
_cell.length_b   1.000
_cell.length_c   1.000
_cell.angle_alpha   90.00
_cell.angle_beta   90.00
_cell.angle_gamma   90.00
#
_symmetry.space_group_name_H-M   'P 1'
#
loop_
_entity.id
_entity.type
_entity.pdbx_description
1 polymer ?
#
loop_
_entity_poly.entity_id
_entity_poly.type
_entity_poly.pdbx_seq_one_letter_code
_entity_poly.pdbx_strand_id
1 'polypeptide(L)'
;MKARASRQVATLDEAVGRFYSQDEQVKKSFWIDMAATLGTTHKKLHDYFHNTWSKQFCADMAPFKAEISGVLKSCGHSDMKMVLRSVLAHLHDKYPALRFHYQTLYQFINYKMSQDKKFQPAVSAPAASEPMSQLVSDQVILQLRQILSSTQ
;
A
#
# COMPACT_ATOMS: atom_id res chain seq x y z
N MET A 1 -5.74 -24.60 20.53
CA MET A 1 -4.31 -24.19 20.55
C MET A 1 -3.98 -23.59 19.19
N LYS A 2 -3.64 -22.29 19.10
CA LYS A 2 -3.24 -21.68 17.82
C LYS A 2 -1.83 -22.14 17.48
N ALA A 3 -1.65 -22.78 16.32
CA ALA A 3 -0.34 -23.19 15.83
C ALA A 3 0.56 -21.94 15.74
N ARG A 4 1.63 -21.93 16.55
CA ARG A 4 2.62 -20.87 16.54
C ARG A 4 3.38 -21.01 15.22
N ALA A 5 3.41 -19.96 14.40
CA ALA A 5 4.13 -19.98 13.13
C ALA A 5 5.59 -20.36 13.39
N SER A 6 5.97 -21.58 13.00
CA SER A 6 7.25 -22.23 13.34
C SER A 6 8.41 -21.78 12.46
N ARG A 7 8.16 -20.88 11.50
CA ARG A 7 9.17 -20.42 10.55
C ARG A 7 9.55 -18.97 10.85
N GLN A 8 10.73 -18.79 11.45
CA GLN A 8 11.39 -17.48 11.53
C GLN A 8 11.50 -16.88 10.12
N VAL A 9 11.22 -15.59 10.02
CA VAL A 9 11.46 -14.78 8.81
C VAL A 9 12.90 -14.28 8.85
N ALA A 10 13.62 -14.42 7.74
CA ALA A 10 15.05 -14.14 7.67
C ALA A 10 15.35 -12.64 7.45
N THR A 11 14.40 -11.88 6.89
CA THR A 11 14.59 -10.46 6.57
C THR A 11 13.35 -9.61 6.92
N LEU A 12 13.55 -8.30 7.08
CA LEU A 12 12.45 -7.34 7.30
C LEU A 12 11.45 -7.37 6.14
N ASP A 13 11.92 -7.46 4.89
CA ASP A 13 11.05 -7.50 3.72
C ASP A 13 10.21 -8.78 3.67
N GLU A 14 10.75 -9.91 4.12
CA GLU A 14 9.97 -11.14 4.25
C GLU A 14 8.91 -11.00 5.35
N ALA A 15 9.25 -10.38 6.49
CA ALA A 15 8.32 -10.15 7.59
C ALA A 15 7.16 -9.23 7.18
N VAL A 16 7.50 -8.11 6.55
CA VAL A 16 6.55 -7.13 6.01
C VAL A 16 5.70 -7.77 4.91
N GLY A 17 6.36 -8.54 4.03
CA GLY A 17 5.74 -9.34 2.99
C GLY A 17 4.61 -10.24 3.50
N ARG A 18 4.96 -11.08 4.49
CA ARG A 18 4.02 -12.00 5.13
C ARG A 18 2.92 -11.28 5.90
N PHE A 19 3.23 -10.18 6.57
CA PHE A 19 2.24 -9.39 7.30
C PHE A 19 1.16 -8.87 6.36
N TYR A 20 1.56 -8.28 5.24
CA TYR A 20 0.61 -7.74 4.28
C TYR A 20 -0.15 -8.84 3.54
N SER A 21 0.40 -10.04 3.35
CA SER A 21 -0.33 -11.16 2.76
C SER A 21 -1.36 -11.81 3.69
N GLN A 22 -1.44 -11.42 4.97
CA GLN A 22 -2.44 -11.97 5.90
C GLN A 22 -3.84 -11.38 5.66
N ASP A 23 -4.86 -12.08 6.16
CA ASP A 23 -6.22 -11.55 6.24
C ASP A 23 -6.31 -10.36 7.20
N GLU A 24 -7.29 -9.48 6.95
CA GLU A 24 -7.51 -8.28 7.76
C GLU A 24 -7.79 -8.55 9.23
N GLN A 25 -8.50 -9.63 9.50
CA GLN A 25 -8.75 -10.05 10.88
C GLN A 25 -7.45 -10.39 11.60
N VAL A 26 -6.49 -11.00 10.90
CA VAL A 26 -5.17 -11.34 11.43
C VAL A 26 -4.34 -10.08 11.65
N LYS A 27 -4.29 -9.16 10.66
CA LYS A 27 -3.59 -7.87 10.83
C LYS A 27 -4.16 -7.04 11.98
N LYS A 28 -5.48 -7.04 12.15
CA LYS A 28 -6.13 -6.38 13.29
C LYS A 28 -5.72 -7.02 14.61
N SER A 29 -5.68 -8.36 14.68
CA SER A 29 -5.20 -9.05 15.87
C SER A 29 -3.74 -8.77 16.18
N PHE A 30 -2.89 -8.63 15.16
CA PHE A 30 -1.48 -8.25 15.35
C PHE A 30 -1.33 -6.91 16.08
N TRP A 31 -2.07 -5.87 15.68
CA TRP A 31 -2.02 -4.57 16.35
C TRP A 31 -2.55 -4.63 17.79
N ILE A 32 -3.53 -5.50 18.06
CA ILE A 32 -4.05 -5.74 19.41
C ILE A 32 -2.98 -6.38 20.28
N ASP A 33 -2.34 -7.45 19.80
CA ASP A 33 -1.32 -8.21 20.54
C ASP A 33 -0.06 -7.36 20.80
N MET A 34 0.38 -6.61 19.78
CA MET A 34 1.48 -5.65 19.90
C MET A 34 1.17 -4.56 20.93
N ALA A 35 -0.04 -3.99 20.90
CA ALA A 35 -0.42 -2.93 21.82
C ALA A 35 -0.49 -3.42 23.27
N ALA A 36 -0.98 -4.64 23.49
CA ALA A 36 -0.95 -5.29 24.80
C ALA A 36 0.49 -5.45 25.32
N THR A 37 1.41 -5.89 24.47
CA THR A 37 2.84 -6.06 24.81
C THR A 37 3.50 -4.73 25.19
N LEU A 38 3.14 -3.65 24.51
CA LEU A 38 3.72 -2.32 24.71
C LEU A 38 2.96 -1.47 25.75
N GLY A 39 1.92 -2.02 26.40
CA GLY A 39 1.11 -1.28 27.37
C GLY A 39 0.39 -0.07 26.77
N THR A 40 -0.01 -0.13 25.50
CA THR A 40 -0.68 0.95 24.77
C THR A 40 -1.99 0.48 24.13
N THR A 41 -2.68 1.35 23.40
CA THR A 41 -3.87 0.97 22.62
C THR A 41 -3.49 0.68 21.17
N HIS A 42 -4.15 -0.32 20.58
CA HIS A 42 -3.92 -0.68 19.16
C HIS A 42 -4.11 0.51 18.22
N LYS A 43 -5.07 1.40 18.53
CA LYS A 43 -5.29 2.64 17.80
C LYS A 43 -4.07 3.55 17.85
N LYS A 44 -3.54 3.85 19.05
CA LYS A 44 -2.35 4.71 19.21
C LYS A 44 -1.13 4.11 18.49
N LEU A 45 -0.95 2.79 18.58
CA LEU A 45 0.15 2.10 17.93
C LEU A 45 0.04 2.14 16.41
N HIS A 46 -1.16 1.86 15.88
CA HIS A 46 -1.47 1.96 14.45
C HIS A 46 -1.27 3.40 13.94
N ASP A 47 -1.76 4.39 14.67
CA ASP A 47 -1.61 5.80 14.32
C ASP A 47 -0.13 6.22 14.33
N TYR A 48 0.66 5.77 15.30
CA TYR A 48 2.11 5.99 15.34
C TYR A 48 2.81 5.36 14.13
N PHE A 49 2.46 4.11 13.80
CA PHE A 49 2.99 3.43 12.62
C PHE A 49 2.68 4.23 11.35
N HIS A 50 1.43 4.64 11.15
CA HIS A 50 1.02 5.36 9.95
C HIS A 50 1.52 6.80 9.87
N ASN A 51 1.68 7.51 10.98
CA ASN A 51 2.02 8.93 10.98
C ASN A 51 3.51 9.23 11.16
N THR A 52 4.23 8.33 11.83
CA THR A 52 5.63 8.54 12.21
C THR A 52 6.52 7.51 11.54
N TRP A 53 6.26 6.22 11.76
CA TRP A 53 7.14 5.16 11.27
C TRP A 53 7.15 5.10 9.74
N SER A 54 5.98 5.09 9.11
CA SER A 54 5.87 5.07 7.64
C SER A 54 6.67 6.19 6.96
N LYS A 55 6.74 7.39 7.57
CA LYS A 55 7.49 8.53 7.04
C LYS A 55 9.00 8.40 7.17
N GLN A 56 9.50 7.55 8.07
CA GLN A 56 10.93 7.26 8.19
C GLN A 56 11.41 6.28 7.11
N PHE A 57 10.54 5.36 6.70
CA PHE A 57 10.90 4.27 5.77
C PHE A 57 10.32 4.45 4.36
N CYS A 58 9.48 5.46 4.14
CA CYS A 58 8.96 5.82 2.82
C CYS A 58 9.47 7.19 2.39
N ALA A 59 9.71 7.32 1.08
CA ALA A 59 10.04 8.58 0.44
C ALA A 59 8.90 9.59 0.56
N ASP A 60 9.25 10.87 0.73
CA ASP A 60 8.30 11.95 0.57
C ASP A 60 7.77 11.95 -0.88
N MET A 61 6.46 11.94 -1.02
CA MET A 61 5.78 11.94 -2.32
C MET A 61 5.75 13.34 -2.95
N ALA A 62 5.94 14.42 -2.17
CA ALA A 62 5.81 15.80 -2.67
C ALA A 62 6.65 16.09 -3.94
N PRO A 63 7.92 15.67 -4.05
CA PRO A 63 8.73 15.89 -5.26
C PRO A 63 8.19 15.16 -6.50
N PHE A 64 7.46 14.06 -6.31
CA PHE A 64 7.00 13.17 -7.38
C PHE A 64 5.57 13.48 -7.84
N LYS A 65 4.86 14.41 -7.19
CA LYS A 65 3.46 14.72 -7.51
C LYS A 65 3.23 15.14 -8.97
N ALA A 66 4.16 15.91 -9.54
CA ALA A 66 4.06 16.36 -10.93
C ALA A 66 4.20 15.18 -11.91
N GLU A 67 5.17 14.29 -11.65
CA GLU A 67 5.40 13.08 -12.42
C GLU A 67 4.22 12.12 -12.33
N ILE A 68 3.73 11.83 -11.11
CA ILE A 68 2.54 11.00 -10.90
C ILE A 68 1.36 11.58 -11.69
N SER A 69 1.15 12.90 -11.65
CA SER A 69 0.09 13.55 -12.42
C SER A 69 0.26 13.39 -13.94
N GLY A 70 1.50 13.35 -14.43
CA GLY A 70 1.82 13.02 -15.83
C GLY A 70 1.41 11.60 -16.19
N VAL A 71 1.76 10.63 -15.34
CA VAL A 71 1.37 9.22 -15.49
C VAL A 71 -0.16 9.09 -15.50
N LEU A 72 -0.86 9.77 -14.59
CA LEU A 72 -2.33 9.76 -14.53
C LEU A 72 -2.96 10.25 -15.82
N LYS A 73 -2.44 11.31 -16.44
CA LYS A 73 -2.94 11.83 -17.72
C LYS A 73 -2.72 10.85 -18.88
N SER A 74 -1.66 10.04 -18.82
CA SER A 74 -1.37 8.99 -19.81
C SER A 74 -2.15 7.69 -19.55
N CYS A 75 -2.55 7.44 -18.30
CA CYS A 75 -3.38 6.30 -17.95
C CYS A 75 -4.80 6.54 -18.48
N GLY A 76 -5.13 5.94 -19.62
CA GLY A 76 -6.49 5.93 -20.17
C GLY A 76 -7.51 5.09 -19.38
N HIS A 77 -7.19 4.74 -18.12
CA HIS A 77 -7.99 3.84 -17.28
C HIS A 77 -8.86 4.62 -16.31
N SER A 78 -10.17 4.38 -16.28
CA SER A 78 -11.06 4.94 -15.25
C SER A 78 -11.01 4.17 -13.93
N ASP A 79 -10.45 2.96 -13.92
CA ASP A 79 -10.38 2.10 -12.73
C ASP A 79 -9.23 2.48 -11.80
N MET A 80 -9.57 2.85 -10.56
CA MET A 80 -8.61 3.30 -9.53
C MET A 80 -7.50 2.28 -9.26
N LYS A 81 -7.82 0.99 -9.27
CA LYS A 81 -6.85 -0.06 -8.96
C LYS A 81 -5.83 -0.18 -10.09
N MET A 82 -6.29 -0.18 -11.33
CA MET A 82 -5.44 -0.23 -12.53
C MET A 82 -4.54 1.00 -12.63
N VAL A 83 -5.09 2.19 -12.36
CA VAL A 83 -4.32 3.44 -12.33
C VAL A 83 -3.23 3.38 -11.26
N LEU A 84 -3.59 2.99 -10.04
CA LEU A 84 -2.63 2.90 -8.94
C LEU A 84 -1.53 1.87 -9.20
N ARG A 85 -1.86 0.69 -9.76
CA ARG A 85 -0.86 -0.28 -10.18
C ARG A 85 0.08 0.28 -11.24
N SER A 86 -0.45 1.04 -12.21
CA SER A 86 0.36 1.67 -13.26
C SER A 86 1.31 2.73 -12.71
N VAL A 87 0.82 3.59 -11.81
CA VAL A 87 1.65 4.60 -11.13
C VAL A 87 2.73 3.94 -10.27
N LEU A 88 2.37 2.89 -9.53
CA LEU A 88 3.33 2.16 -8.71
C LEU A 88 4.40 1.49 -9.55
N ALA A 89 4.03 0.80 -10.63
CA ALA A 89 4.97 0.18 -11.55
C ALA A 89 5.94 1.23 -12.12
N HIS A 90 5.43 2.38 -12.56
CA HIS A 90 6.25 3.47 -13.08
C HIS A 90 7.24 4.02 -12.05
N LEU A 91 6.77 4.32 -10.83
CA LEU A 91 7.63 4.84 -9.76
C LEU A 91 8.69 3.82 -9.34
N HIS A 92 8.35 2.52 -9.33
CA HIS A 92 9.26 1.47 -8.90
C HIS A 92 10.33 1.17 -9.94
N ASP A 93 9.98 1.22 -11.23
CA ASP A 93 10.91 1.07 -12.34
C ASP A 93 11.94 2.21 -12.35
N LYS A 94 11.48 3.44 -12.15
CA LYS A 94 12.33 4.63 -12.19
C LYS A 94 13.10 4.89 -10.89
N TYR A 95 12.52 4.55 -9.74
CA TYR A 95 13.10 4.80 -8.42
C TYR A 95 13.14 3.52 -7.57
N PRO A 96 13.92 2.51 -7.98
CA PRO A 96 13.88 1.18 -7.34
C PRO A 96 14.32 1.16 -5.87
N ALA A 97 15.14 2.15 -5.45
CA ALA A 97 15.59 2.28 -4.07
C ALA A 97 14.56 2.99 -3.16
N LEU A 98 13.53 3.62 -3.73
CA LEU A 98 12.54 4.38 -2.97
C LEU A 98 11.29 3.54 -2.69
N ARG A 99 10.81 3.60 -1.45
CA ARG A 99 9.53 3.01 -1.06
C ARG A 99 8.51 4.13 -0.92
N PHE A 100 7.34 4.00 -1.52
CA PHE A 100 6.27 4.99 -1.40
C PHE A 100 5.20 4.51 -0.42
N HIS A 101 4.76 5.40 0.47
CA HIS A 101 3.68 5.06 1.39
C HIS A 101 2.37 4.93 0.61
N TYR A 102 1.87 3.70 0.52
CA TYR A 102 0.73 3.35 -0.31
C TYR A 102 -0.50 4.20 -0.05
N GLN A 103 -0.86 4.39 1.23
CA GLN A 103 -2.07 5.13 1.59
C GLN A 103 -2.02 6.58 1.11
N THR A 104 -0.84 7.21 1.23
CA THR A 104 -0.64 8.58 0.78
C THR A 104 -0.72 8.68 -0.74
N LEU A 105 -0.16 7.70 -1.46
CA LEU A 105 -0.24 7.63 -2.91
C LEU A 105 -1.68 7.39 -3.39
N TYR A 106 -2.39 6.45 -2.78
CA TYR A 106 -3.80 6.17 -3.06
C TYR A 106 -4.65 7.43 -2.89
N GLN A 107 -4.53 8.12 -1.75
CA GLN A 107 -5.29 9.33 -1.46
C GLN A 107 -5.01 10.42 -2.49
N PHE A 108 -3.75 10.60 -2.89
CA PHE A 108 -3.38 11.58 -3.91
C PHE A 108 -3.94 11.25 -5.28
N ILE A 109 -3.84 9.99 -5.72
CA ILE A 109 -4.40 9.55 -7.00
C ILE A 109 -5.92 9.71 -7.00
N ASN A 110 -6.60 9.27 -5.94
CA ASN A 110 -8.05 9.39 -5.83
C ASN A 110 -8.50 10.86 -5.90
N TYR A 111 -7.80 11.73 -5.18
CA TYR A 111 -8.04 13.17 -5.25
C TYR A 111 -7.85 13.71 -6.67
N LYS A 112 -6.77 13.34 -7.37
CA LYS A 112 -6.51 13.78 -8.73
C LYS A 112 -7.56 13.29 -9.73
N MET A 113 -7.94 12.02 -9.64
CA MET A 113 -9.00 11.45 -10.47
C MET A 113 -10.35 12.14 -10.23
N SER A 114 -10.67 12.52 -8.99
CA SER A 114 -11.90 13.26 -8.68
C SER A 114 -11.94 14.69 -9.24
N GLN A 115 -10.78 15.32 -9.45
CA GLN A 115 -10.68 16.67 -9.99
C GLN A 115 -10.74 16.71 -11.52
N ASP A 116 -10.25 15.68 -12.21
CA ASP A 116 -10.34 15.61 -13.66
C ASP A 116 -11.75 15.18 -14.08
N LYS A 117 -12.50 16.12 -14.68
CA LYS A 117 -13.84 15.86 -15.25
C LYS A 117 -13.86 14.71 -16.26
N LYS A 118 -12.71 14.37 -16.87
CA LYS A 118 -12.53 13.26 -17.81
C LYS A 118 -12.60 11.87 -17.16
N PHE A 119 -12.40 11.78 -15.84
CA PHE A 119 -12.46 10.53 -15.09
C PHE A 119 -13.79 10.33 -14.37
N GLN A 120 -14.76 11.24 -14.53
CA GLN A 120 -16.09 10.97 -14.00
C GLN A 120 -16.66 9.73 -14.72
N PRO A 121 -16.89 8.62 -14.00
CA PRO A 121 -17.57 7.48 -14.60
C PRO A 121 -18.94 7.98 -15.05
N ALA A 122 -19.32 7.66 -16.29
CA ALA A 122 -20.70 7.82 -16.73
C ALA A 122 -21.57 7.12 -15.68
N VAL A 123 -22.42 7.88 -15.00
CA VAL A 123 -23.20 7.51 -13.81
C VAL A 123 -23.67 6.06 -13.91
N SER A 124 -22.93 5.15 -13.29
CA SER A 124 -23.28 3.75 -13.17
C SER A 124 -23.06 3.34 -11.71
N ALA A 125 -24.03 2.56 -11.24
CA ALA A 125 -24.39 2.26 -9.85
C ALA A 125 -23.23 2.12 -8.84
N PRO A 126 -23.49 2.35 -7.54
CA PRO A 126 -22.48 2.26 -6.50
C PRO A 126 -21.82 0.88 -6.48
N ALA A 127 -20.61 0.79 -7.00
CA ALA A 127 -19.77 -0.39 -6.85
C ALA A 127 -19.41 -0.51 -5.37
N ALA A 128 -19.59 -1.72 -4.81
CA ALA A 128 -19.20 -2.06 -3.46
C ALA A 128 -17.74 -1.62 -3.23
N SER A 129 -17.53 -0.75 -2.25
CA SER A 129 -16.20 -0.27 -1.89
C SER A 129 -15.41 -1.44 -1.32
N GLU A 130 -14.46 -1.96 -2.11
CA GLU A 130 -13.53 -2.95 -1.59
C GLU A 130 -12.65 -2.34 -0.49
N PRO A 131 -12.36 -3.09 0.58
CA PRO A 131 -11.52 -2.61 1.65
C PRO A 131 -10.09 -2.38 1.14
N MET A 132 -9.63 -1.14 1.32
CA MET A 132 -8.31 -0.58 1.00
C MET A 132 -7.11 -1.48 1.31
N SER A 133 -7.28 -2.36 2.29
CA SER A 133 -6.29 -3.29 2.77
C SER A 133 -6.00 -4.47 1.83
N GLN A 134 -6.97 -4.86 1.00
CA GLN A 134 -6.79 -5.90 -0.02
C GLN A 134 -5.87 -5.41 -1.15
N LEU A 135 -5.91 -4.12 -1.46
CA LEU A 135 -5.02 -3.52 -2.44
C LEU A 135 -3.58 -3.28 -1.92
N VAL A 136 -3.42 -3.07 -0.61
CA VAL A 136 -2.10 -3.04 0.04
C VAL A 136 -1.44 -4.42 -0.05
N SER A 137 -2.20 -5.50 0.15
CA SER A 137 -1.71 -6.87 -0.05
C SER A 137 -1.21 -7.09 -1.47
N ASP A 138 -1.96 -6.65 -2.48
CA ASP A 138 -1.59 -6.80 -3.89
C ASP A 138 -0.27 -6.08 -4.24
N GLN A 139 -0.03 -4.89 -3.69
CA GLN A 139 1.23 -4.17 -3.90
C GLN A 139 2.42 -4.94 -3.32
N VAL A 140 2.25 -5.49 -2.12
CA VAL A 140 3.33 -6.21 -1.44
C VAL A 140 3.61 -7.53 -2.16
N ILE A 141 2.58 -8.20 -2.67
CA ILE A 141 2.73 -9.36 -3.55
C ILE A 141 3.48 -8.98 -4.84
N LEU A 142 3.18 -7.83 -5.45
CA LEU A 142 3.91 -7.33 -6.63
C LEU A 142 5.38 -7.03 -6.34
N GLN A 143 5.68 -6.35 -5.23
CA GLN A 143 7.06 -6.07 -4.81
C GLN A 143 7.84 -7.35 -4.49
N LEU A 144 7.21 -8.32 -3.82
CA LEU A 144 7.83 -9.62 -3.51
C LEU A 144 8.10 -10.44 -4.78
N ARG A 145 7.16 -10.48 -5.73
CA ARG A 145 7.35 -11.22 -6.99
C ARG A 145 8.54 -10.69 -7.80
N GLN A 146 8.76 -9.37 -7.79
CA GLN A 146 9.86 -8.77 -8.54
C GLN A 146 11.22 -8.96 -7.87
N ILE A 147 11.29 -8.92 -6.53
CA ILE A 147 12.53 -9.24 -5.79
C ILE A 147 12.97 -10.69 -6.06
N LEU A 148 12.01 -11.62 -6.11
CA LEU A 148 12.27 -13.03 -6.38
C LEU A 148 12.67 -13.29 -7.84
N SER A 149 12.31 -12.42 -8.79
CA SER A 149 12.78 -12.52 -10.18
C SER A 149 14.16 -11.92 -10.42
N SER A 150 14.65 -11.02 -9.55
CA SER A 150 15.96 -10.37 -9.67
C SER A 150 17.11 -11.14 -9.00
N THR A 151 16.82 -12.30 -8.41
CA THR A 151 17.79 -13.16 -7.69
C THR A 151 18.16 -14.44 -8.46
N GLN A 152 17.75 -14.56 -9.73
CA GLN A 152 18.22 -15.59 -10.67
C GLN A 152 19.22 -14.99 -11.65
#